data_AF-A0A3D2Z283-F1
#
_entry.id   AF-A0A3D2Z283-F1
#
_cell.length_a   1.000
_cell.length_b   1.000
_cell.length_c   1.000
_cell.angle_alpha   90.00
_cell.angle_beta   90.00
_cell.angle_gamma   90.00
#
_symmetry.space_group_name_H-M   'P 1'
#
loop_
_entity.id
_entity.type
_entity.pdbx_description
1 polymer ?
#
loop_
_entity_poly.entity_id
_entity_poly.type
_entity_poly.pdbx_seq_one_letter_code
_entity_poly.pdbx_strand_id
1 'polypeptide(L)'
;MFESPLQLQRTAIVVVCLLTAMTQPCLAQEAPGQGIFALQTMLSDKSPEIRVKAAQGLARVGGWRAILILRRGLKDKTPEVRTAVVEALGYVGGRLALTVLSEALKDRSLEVRIRAVESLRLAGTVSAVPIIQKAFGDKEASVRLHAALMIKKIGHRSGGQSSDERFWPIATHLSERHARSTWEQWASRTAGPWGISPRS
;
A
#
# COMPACT_ATOMS: atom_id res chain seq x y z
N MET A 1 -21.70 -35.35 64.95
CA MET A 1 -20.90 -35.11 63.73
C MET A 1 -21.25 -33.71 63.23
N PHE A 2 -20.54 -32.70 63.70
CA PHE A 2 -20.66 -31.32 63.20
C PHE A 2 -19.41 -31.05 62.35
N GLU A 3 -19.58 -30.94 61.03
CA GLU A 3 -18.51 -30.52 60.14
C GLU A 3 -18.10 -29.08 60.49
N SER A 4 -16.79 -28.84 60.59
CA SER A 4 -16.26 -27.54 60.98
C SER A 4 -16.54 -26.49 59.90
N PRO A 5 -16.79 -25.22 60.26
CA PRO A 5 -17.15 -24.16 59.30
C PRO A 5 -16.09 -23.94 58.18
N LEU A 6 -14.86 -24.41 58.37
CA LEU A 6 -13.80 -24.38 57.36
C LEU A 6 -13.94 -25.45 56.26
N GLN A 7 -14.61 -26.57 56.55
CA GLN A 7 -14.88 -27.65 55.57
C GLN A 7 -15.93 -27.21 54.55
N LEU A 8 -17.01 -26.56 55.02
CA LEU A 8 -18.07 -26.00 54.18
C LEU A 8 -17.58 -24.91 53.22
N GLN A 9 -16.64 -24.07 53.65
CA GLN A 9 -16.10 -23.00 52.81
C GLN A 9 -15.22 -23.55 51.68
N ARG A 10 -14.48 -24.63 51.94
CA ARG A 10 -13.65 -25.30 50.93
C ARG A 10 -14.48 -26.04 49.88
N THR A 11 -15.52 -26.75 50.30
CA THR A 11 -16.41 -27.47 49.37
C THR A 11 -17.23 -26.50 48.54
N ALA A 12 -17.72 -25.40 49.11
CA ALA A 12 -18.44 -24.36 48.37
C ALA A 12 -17.58 -23.71 47.26
N ILE A 13 -16.30 -23.41 47.54
CA ILE A 13 -15.38 -22.83 46.54
C ILE A 13 -15.12 -23.82 45.40
N VAL A 14 -14.89 -25.10 45.71
CA VAL A 14 -14.64 -26.13 44.68
C VAL A 14 -15.87 -26.32 43.79
N VAL A 15 -17.09 -26.33 44.35
CA VAL A 15 -18.33 -26.47 43.59
C VAL A 15 -18.58 -25.24 42.69
N VAL A 16 -18.32 -24.02 43.18
CA VAL A 16 -18.43 -22.79 42.36
C VAL A 16 -17.40 -22.77 41.21
N CYS A 17 -16.17 -23.24 41.44
CA CYS A 17 -15.17 -23.37 40.38
C CYS A 17 -15.54 -24.43 39.34
N LEU A 18 -16.11 -25.57 39.75
CA LEU A 18 -16.55 -26.61 38.82
C LEU A 18 -17.78 -26.17 37.99
N LEU A 19 -18.71 -25.43 38.59
CA LEU A 19 -19.88 -24.91 37.89
C LEU A 19 -19.55 -23.76 36.93
N THR A 20 -18.54 -22.94 37.24
CA THR A 20 -18.05 -21.89 36.32
C THR A 20 -17.17 -22.44 35.19
N ALA A 21 -16.52 -23.61 35.38
CA ALA A 21 -15.75 -24.27 34.33
C ALA A 21 -16.62 -24.80 33.18
N MET A 22 -17.89 -25.13 33.42
CA MET A 22 -18.81 -25.64 32.39
C MET A 22 -19.53 -24.54 31.59
N THR A 23 -19.35 -23.27 31.98
CA THR A 23 -20.03 -22.12 31.36
C THR A 23 -19.09 -21.17 30.62
N GLN A 24 -17.81 -21.51 30.42
CA GLN A 24 -17.01 -20.77 29.48
C GLN A 24 -17.50 -21.10 28.05
N PRO A 25 -18.06 -20.14 27.29
CA PRO A 25 -18.19 -20.33 25.86
C PRO A 25 -16.80 -20.63 25.34
N CYS A 26 -16.67 -21.74 24.61
CA CYS A 26 -15.47 -22.08 23.86
C CYS A 26 -15.09 -20.85 23.05
N LEU A 27 -14.17 -20.04 23.58
CA LEU A 27 -13.51 -19.03 22.82
C LEU A 27 -12.71 -19.84 21.81
N ALA A 28 -13.30 -20.04 20.63
CA ALA A 28 -12.56 -20.09 19.40
C ALA A 28 -11.68 -18.83 19.37
N GLN A 29 -10.55 -18.91 20.08
CA GLN A 29 -9.44 -18.01 19.93
C GLN A 29 -8.93 -18.31 18.54
N GLU A 30 -9.48 -17.63 17.54
CA GLU A 30 -8.71 -17.34 16.34
C GLU A 30 -7.49 -16.57 16.83
N ALA A 31 -6.40 -17.30 17.10
CA ALA A 31 -5.17 -16.72 17.57
C ALA A 31 -4.75 -15.70 16.50
N PRO A 32 -4.77 -14.38 16.78
CA PRO A 32 -4.56 -13.34 15.75
C PRO A 32 -3.10 -13.29 15.23
N GLY A 33 -2.29 -14.31 15.54
CA GLY A 33 -0.95 -14.51 15.02
C GLY A 33 -0.78 -15.71 14.08
N GLN A 34 -1.59 -16.78 14.17
CA GLN A 34 -1.31 -18.00 13.38
C GLN A 34 -1.52 -17.77 11.87
N GLY A 35 -2.57 -17.05 11.50
CA GLY A 35 -2.87 -16.75 10.09
C GLY A 35 -1.75 -15.97 9.40
N ILE A 36 -1.14 -14.98 10.06
CA ILE A 36 -0.10 -14.15 9.44
C ILE A 36 1.21 -14.93 9.24
N PHE A 37 1.56 -15.84 10.15
CA PHE A 37 2.71 -16.73 10.00
C PHE A 37 2.51 -17.73 8.85
N ALA A 38 1.31 -18.32 8.74
CA ALA A 38 0.98 -19.21 7.63
C ALA A 38 1.11 -18.49 6.28
N LEU A 39 0.56 -17.27 6.17
CA LEU A 39 0.67 -16.45 4.97
C LEU A 39 2.13 -16.06 4.65
N GLN A 40 2.94 -15.79 5.67
CA GLN A 40 4.38 -15.55 5.47
C GLN A 40 5.09 -16.77 4.88
N THR A 41 4.76 -17.98 5.34
CA THR A 41 5.31 -19.22 4.77
C THR A 41 4.86 -19.42 3.32
N MET A 42 3.58 -19.16 3.02
CA MET A 42 3.04 -19.26 1.66
C MET A 42 3.67 -18.26 0.69
N LEU A 43 4.18 -17.12 1.16
CA LEU A 43 4.97 -16.18 0.33
C LEU A 43 6.33 -16.75 -0.10
N SER A 44 6.78 -17.87 0.45
CA SER A 44 8.02 -18.56 0.04
C SER A 44 7.74 -19.85 -0.73
N ASP A 45 6.48 -20.09 -1.10
CA ASP A 45 6.07 -21.31 -1.81
C ASP A 45 6.70 -21.38 -3.22
N LYS A 46 6.91 -22.59 -3.71
CA LYS A 46 7.45 -22.83 -5.06
C LYS A 46 6.51 -22.29 -6.15
N SER A 47 5.21 -22.43 -5.96
CA SER A 47 4.19 -21.97 -6.90
C SER A 47 3.98 -20.45 -6.81
N PRO A 48 4.14 -19.71 -7.91
CA PRO A 48 3.88 -18.26 -7.92
C PRO A 48 2.41 -17.93 -7.60
N GLU A 49 1.47 -18.79 -7.96
CA GLU A 49 0.04 -18.58 -7.67
C GLU A 49 -0.23 -18.59 -6.16
N ILE A 50 0.42 -19.49 -5.42
CA ILE A 50 0.30 -19.57 -3.96
C ILE A 50 0.89 -18.30 -3.33
N ARG A 51 2.03 -17.82 -3.85
CA ARG A 51 2.65 -16.57 -3.37
C ARG A 51 1.76 -15.35 -3.64
N VAL A 52 1.09 -15.29 -4.79
CA VAL A 52 0.09 -14.24 -5.09
C VAL A 52 -1.07 -14.29 -4.10
N LYS A 53 -1.65 -15.47 -3.87
CA LYS A 53 -2.73 -15.66 -2.89
C LYS A 53 -2.29 -15.28 -1.47
N ALA A 54 -1.04 -15.57 -1.11
CA ALA A 54 -0.47 -15.16 0.16
C ALA A 54 -0.40 -13.63 0.30
N ALA A 55 0.05 -12.92 -0.74
CA ALA A 55 0.07 -11.46 -0.77
C ALA A 55 -1.35 -10.87 -0.62
N GLN A 56 -2.33 -11.44 -1.31
CA GLN A 56 -3.74 -11.04 -1.20
C GLN A 56 -4.30 -11.30 0.21
N GLY A 57 -3.96 -12.45 0.82
CA GLY A 57 -4.31 -12.75 2.20
C GLY A 57 -3.74 -11.74 3.18
N LEU A 58 -2.47 -11.36 3.01
CA LEU A 58 -1.81 -10.33 3.83
C LEU A 58 -2.44 -8.95 3.66
N ALA A 59 -2.94 -8.62 2.47
CA ALA A 59 -3.70 -7.41 2.24
C ALA A 59 -4.98 -7.35 3.09
N ARG A 60 -5.68 -8.49 3.20
CA ARG A 60 -6.91 -8.62 4.00
C ARG A 60 -6.64 -8.58 5.50
N VAL A 61 -5.56 -9.24 5.95
CA VAL A 61 -5.14 -9.20 7.36
C VAL A 61 -4.73 -7.78 7.76
N GLY A 62 -3.97 -7.11 6.88
CA GLY A 62 -3.53 -5.74 7.10
C GLY A 62 -2.58 -5.56 8.30
N GLY A 63 -2.41 -4.30 8.69
CA GLY A 63 -1.54 -3.90 9.80
C GLY A 63 -0.05 -3.86 9.46
N TRP A 64 0.73 -3.29 10.38
CA TRP A 64 2.16 -3.03 10.18
C TRP A 64 2.98 -4.31 9.95
N ARG A 65 2.61 -5.42 10.59
CA ARG A 65 3.28 -6.72 10.38
C ARG A 65 3.09 -7.23 8.95
N ALA A 66 1.89 -7.10 8.39
CA ALA A 66 1.64 -7.48 7.00
C ALA A 66 2.49 -6.65 6.04
N ILE A 67 2.63 -5.33 6.28
CA ILE A 67 3.49 -4.45 5.48
C ILE A 67 4.95 -4.94 5.50
N LEU A 68 5.49 -5.29 6.67
CA LEU A 68 6.87 -5.77 6.78
C LEU A 68 7.10 -7.10 6.05
N ILE A 69 6.11 -7.99 6.09
CA ILE A 69 6.15 -9.27 5.36
C ILE A 69 6.05 -9.01 3.86
N LEU A 70 5.08 -8.22 3.41
CA LEU A 70 4.88 -7.84 2.01
C LEU A 70 6.13 -7.15 1.42
N ARG A 71 6.83 -6.29 2.19
CA ARG A 71 8.08 -5.67 1.74
C ARG A 71 9.12 -6.70 1.27
N ARG A 72 9.18 -7.89 1.88
CA ARG A 72 10.09 -8.97 1.43
C ARG A 72 9.69 -9.52 0.07
N GLY A 73 8.39 -9.60 -0.21
CA GLY A 73 7.83 -10.06 -1.48
C GLY A 73 8.16 -9.15 -2.68
N LEU A 74 8.58 -7.90 -2.45
CA LEU A 74 9.09 -7.03 -3.53
C LEU A 74 10.39 -7.54 -4.16
N LYS A 75 11.06 -8.52 -3.56
CA LYS A 75 12.27 -9.15 -4.12
C LYS A 75 11.97 -10.44 -4.88
N ASP A 76 10.69 -10.81 -5.06
CA ASP A 76 10.33 -12.02 -5.79
C ASP A 76 10.88 -11.98 -7.22
N LYS A 77 11.36 -13.14 -7.70
CA LYS A 77 11.85 -13.29 -9.07
C LYS A 77 10.76 -13.00 -10.11
N THR A 78 9.51 -13.30 -9.77
CA THR A 78 8.33 -13.31 -10.64
C THR A 78 7.64 -11.94 -10.61
N PRO A 79 7.57 -11.22 -11.73
CA PRO A 79 6.98 -9.88 -11.75
C PRO A 79 5.52 -9.88 -11.29
N GLU A 80 4.74 -10.91 -11.62
CA GLU A 80 3.33 -11.05 -11.24
C GLU A 80 3.16 -11.09 -9.72
N VAL A 81 4.06 -11.78 -9.01
CA VAL A 81 4.08 -11.81 -7.54
C VAL A 81 4.43 -10.43 -6.99
N ARG A 82 5.43 -9.75 -7.57
CA ARG A 82 5.79 -8.39 -7.13
C ARG A 82 4.62 -7.41 -7.34
N THR A 83 3.91 -7.51 -8.46
CA THR A 83 2.71 -6.73 -8.76
C THR A 83 1.64 -6.96 -7.69
N ALA A 84 1.33 -8.22 -7.35
CA ALA A 84 0.37 -8.56 -6.30
C ALA A 84 0.77 -8.04 -4.92
N VAL A 85 2.07 -8.06 -4.60
CA VAL A 85 2.61 -7.49 -3.35
C VAL A 85 2.43 -5.97 -3.32
N VAL A 86 2.71 -5.29 -4.43
CA VAL A 86 2.52 -3.84 -4.58
C VAL A 86 1.05 -3.45 -4.46
N GLU A 87 0.14 -4.23 -5.03
CA GLU A 87 -1.30 -4.05 -4.81
C GLU A 87 -1.69 -4.21 -3.36
N ALA A 88 -1.24 -5.30 -2.73
CA ALA A 88 -1.51 -5.59 -1.33
C ALA A 88 -1.09 -4.43 -0.43
N LEU A 89 0.11 -3.87 -0.64
CA LEU A 89 0.58 -2.68 0.08
C LEU A 89 -0.32 -1.45 -0.17
N GLY A 90 -0.83 -1.29 -1.39
CA GLY A 90 -1.82 -0.28 -1.74
C GLY A 90 -3.10 -0.39 -0.89
N TYR A 91 -3.62 -1.61 -0.73
CA TYR A 91 -4.81 -1.89 0.07
C TYR A 91 -4.58 -1.74 1.58
N VAL A 92 -3.44 -2.20 2.09
CA VAL A 92 -3.13 -2.05 3.53
C VAL A 92 -2.97 -0.57 3.90
N GLY A 93 -2.31 0.20 3.03
CA GLY A 93 -2.18 1.64 3.18
C GLY A 93 -1.36 2.11 4.37
N GLY A 94 -1.39 3.42 4.61
CA GLY A 94 -0.66 4.07 5.70
C GLY A 94 0.78 4.46 5.36
N ARG A 95 1.40 5.24 6.25
CA ARG A 95 2.72 5.85 6.02
C ARG A 95 3.81 4.82 5.71
N LEU A 96 3.82 3.69 6.42
CA LEU A 96 4.78 2.61 6.17
C LEU A 96 4.60 2.01 4.78
N ALA A 97 3.35 1.78 4.34
CA ALA A 97 3.09 1.27 2.99
C ALA A 97 3.54 2.28 1.92
N LEU A 98 3.33 3.59 2.12
CA LEU A 98 3.83 4.62 1.20
C LEU A 98 5.35 4.59 1.05
N THR A 99 6.09 4.42 2.15
CA THR A 99 7.56 4.28 2.11
C THR A 99 7.96 3.06 1.30
N VAL A 100 7.32 1.91 1.54
CA VAL A 100 7.63 0.66 0.82
C VAL A 100 7.23 0.73 -0.66
N LEU A 101 6.09 1.32 -0.98
CA LEU A 101 5.63 1.52 -2.35
C LEU A 101 6.56 2.46 -3.14
N SER A 102 7.24 3.39 -2.47
CA SER A 102 8.25 4.24 -3.11
C SER A 102 9.47 3.46 -3.61
N GLU A 103 9.78 2.30 -2.99
CA GLU A 103 10.83 1.40 -3.45
C GLU A 103 10.41 0.70 -4.75
N ALA A 104 9.12 0.31 -4.86
CA ALA A 104 8.56 -0.36 -6.03
C ALA A 104 8.52 0.51 -7.30
N LEU A 105 8.58 1.84 -7.16
CA LEU A 105 8.76 2.76 -8.28
C LEU A 105 10.11 2.57 -9.01
N LYS A 106 11.06 1.85 -8.42
CA LYS A 106 12.37 1.57 -9.03
C LYS A 106 12.45 0.13 -9.58
N ASP A 107 11.34 -0.60 -9.63
CA ASP A 107 11.34 -1.98 -10.10
C ASP A 107 11.77 -2.08 -11.57
N ARG A 108 12.47 -3.17 -11.88
CA ARG A 108 12.92 -3.47 -13.25
C ARG A 108 11.74 -3.69 -14.22
N SER A 109 10.62 -4.22 -13.74
CA SER A 109 9.43 -4.44 -14.54
C SER A 109 8.62 -3.15 -14.68
N LEU A 110 8.29 -2.80 -15.92
CA LEU A 110 7.38 -1.69 -16.23
C LEU A 110 6.03 -1.85 -15.54
N GLU A 111 5.46 -3.05 -15.56
CA GLU A 111 4.15 -3.33 -14.99
C GLU A 111 4.12 -3.08 -13.48
N VAL A 112 5.18 -3.49 -12.76
CA VAL A 112 5.30 -3.27 -11.32
C VAL A 112 5.41 -1.78 -11.00
N ARG A 113 6.15 -1.00 -11.81
CA ARG A 113 6.26 0.46 -11.62
C ARG A 113 4.93 1.17 -11.84
N ILE A 114 4.19 0.80 -12.89
CA ILE A 114 2.84 1.33 -13.14
C ILE A 114 1.93 1.01 -11.95
N ARG A 115 1.92 -0.26 -11.51
CA ARG A 115 1.08 -0.68 -10.38
C ARG A 115 1.47 0.04 -9.09
N ALA A 116 2.75 0.34 -8.88
CA ALA A 116 3.21 1.11 -7.72
C ALA A 116 2.63 2.52 -7.69
N VAL A 117 2.56 3.21 -8.84
CA VAL A 117 1.92 4.52 -8.95
C VAL A 117 0.43 4.45 -8.59
N GLU A 118 -0.27 3.42 -9.06
CA GLU A 118 -1.69 3.21 -8.74
C GLU A 118 -1.91 2.89 -7.26
N SER A 119 -1.10 2.00 -6.69
CA SER A 119 -1.11 1.62 -5.28
C SER A 119 -0.78 2.78 -4.35
N LEU A 120 0.13 3.68 -4.74
CA LEU A 120 0.45 4.88 -3.97
C LEU A 120 -0.80 5.75 -3.78
N ARG A 121 -1.57 5.97 -4.85
CA ARG A 121 -2.84 6.69 -4.76
C ARG A 121 -3.82 6.01 -3.80
N LEU A 122 -3.92 4.68 -3.85
CA LEU A 122 -4.80 3.91 -2.97
C LEU A 122 -4.37 4.00 -1.50
N ALA A 123 -3.07 3.85 -1.23
CA ALA A 123 -2.52 3.79 0.13
C ALA A 123 -2.57 5.10 0.91
N GLY A 124 -2.57 6.25 0.22
CA GLY A 124 -2.42 7.54 0.90
C GLY A 124 -2.83 8.78 0.14
N THR A 125 -3.68 8.67 -0.90
CA THR A 125 -4.29 9.78 -1.67
C THR A 125 -3.46 11.07 -1.70
N VAL A 126 -3.67 12.01 -0.78
CA VAL A 126 -2.96 13.30 -0.70
C VAL A 126 -1.51 13.14 -0.24
N SER A 127 -1.25 12.32 0.77
CA SER A 127 0.11 12.02 1.27
C SER A 127 0.97 11.28 0.24
N ALA A 128 0.36 10.66 -0.76
CA ALA A 128 1.06 9.97 -1.84
C ALA A 128 1.55 10.90 -2.95
N VAL A 129 0.98 12.12 -3.07
CA VAL A 129 1.32 13.09 -4.13
C VAL A 129 2.84 13.33 -4.28
N PRO A 130 3.61 13.67 -3.22
CA PRO A 130 5.04 13.92 -3.37
C PRO A 130 5.83 12.67 -3.80
N ILE A 131 5.30 11.47 -3.56
CA ILE A 131 5.93 10.21 -3.98
C ILE A 131 5.59 9.94 -5.45
N ILE A 132 4.33 10.13 -5.85
CA ILE A 132 3.89 9.96 -7.24
C ILE A 132 4.61 10.94 -8.17
N GLN A 133 4.89 12.16 -7.71
CA GLN A 133 5.66 13.14 -8.48
C GLN A 133 7.05 12.64 -8.91
N LYS A 134 7.68 11.75 -8.12
CA LYS A 134 8.97 11.16 -8.51
C LYS A 134 8.86 10.31 -9.77
N ALA A 135 7.69 9.73 -10.06
CA ALA A 135 7.45 8.92 -11.24
C ALA A 135 7.42 9.71 -12.56
N PHE A 136 7.37 11.05 -12.52
CA PHE A 136 7.55 11.87 -13.73
C PHE A 136 8.97 11.80 -14.29
N GLY A 137 9.96 11.41 -13.48
CA GLY A 137 11.33 11.16 -13.92
C GLY A 137 11.56 9.75 -14.49
N ASP A 138 10.53 8.90 -14.59
CA ASP A 138 10.69 7.55 -15.13
C ASP A 138 11.02 7.59 -16.63
N LYS A 139 11.89 6.66 -17.05
CA LYS A 139 12.29 6.51 -18.45
C LYS A 139 11.10 6.15 -19.36
N GLU A 140 10.14 5.39 -18.86
CA GLU A 140 8.99 4.92 -19.63
C GLU A 140 7.84 5.94 -19.62
N ALA A 141 7.38 6.31 -20.82
CA ALA A 141 6.29 7.27 -20.99
C ALA A 141 5.00 6.82 -20.29
N SER A 142 4.70 5.51 -20.32
CA SER A 142 3.53 4.94 -19.66
C SER A 142 3.52 5.19 -18.15
N VAL A 143 4.66 5.12 -17.48
CA VAL A 143 4.77 5.39 -16.03
C VAL A 143 4.49 6.87 -15.75
N ARG A 144 5.09 7.77 -16.56
CA ARG A 144 4.86 9.23 -16.44
C ARG A 144 3.39 9.59 -16.65
N LEU A 145 2.73 8.98 -17.64
CA LEU A 145 1.31 9.17 -17.91
C LEU A 145 0.45 8.69 -16.72
N HIS A 146 0.73 7.51 -16.17
CA HIS A 146 -0.01 7.01 -15.00
C HIS A 146 0.16 7.95 -13.79
N ALA A 147 1.35 8.52 -13.59
CA ALA A 147 1.58 9.49 -12.51
C ALA A 147 0.69 10.73 -12.66
N ALA A 148 0.61 11.31 -13.86
CA ALA A 148 -0.29 12.43 -14.16
C ALA A 148 -1.76 12.06 -13.88
N LEU A 149 -2.20 10.90 -14.36
CA LEU A 149 -3.58 10.43 -14.18
C LEU A 149 -3.92 10.21 -12.71
N MET A 150 -3.01 9.64 -11.92
CA MET A 150 -3.26 9.41 -10.49
C MET A 150 -3.33 10.71 -9.70
N ILE A 151 -2.47 11.70 -10.01
CA ILE A 151 -2.53 13.03 -9.38
C ILE A 151 -3.83 13.75 -9.74
N LYS A 152 -4.25 13.72 -11.02
CA LYS A 152 -5.55 14.25 -11.45
C LYS A 152 -6.71 13.59 -10.68
N LYS A 153 -6.70 12.26 -10.53
CA LYS A 153 -7.72 11.51 -9.78
C LYS A 153 -7.75 11.89 -8.28
N ILE A 154 -6.61 12.24 -7.69
CA ILE A 154 -6.56 12.74 -6.30
C ILE A 154 -7.22 14.12 -6.23
N GLY A 155 -6.86 15.03 -7.14
CA GLY A 155 -7.45 16.37 -7.22
C GLY A 155 -8.98 16.36 -7.34
N HIS A 156 -9.54 15.51 -8.21
CA HIS A 156 -11.01 15.40 -8.34
C HIS A 156 -11.71 14.84 -7.10
N ARG A 157 -11.05 13.96 -6.32
CA ARG A 157 -11.66 13.38 -5.11
C ARG A 157 -11.65 14.36 -3.93
N SER A 158 -10.68 15.27 -3.89
CA SER A 158 -10.61 16.34 -2.89
C SER A 158 -11.46 17.56 -3.26
N GLY A 159 -11.97 17.65 -4.49
CA GLY A 159 -12.65 18.81 -5.05
C GLY A 159 -14.17 18.67 -5.11
N GLY A 160 -14.84 18.79 -3.95
CA GLY A 160 -16.11 19.50 -3.87
C GLY A 160 -15.81 20.92 -3.42
N GLN A 161 -15.88 21.88 -4.35
CA GLN A 161 -15.69 23.32 -4.14
C GLN A 161 -14.27 23.80 -3.78
N SER A 162 -13.36 23.86 -4.75
CA SER A 162 -12.52 25.06 -4.87
C SER A 162 -12.24 25.34 -6.35
N SER A 163 -13.02 26.25 -6.92
CA SER A 163 -12.69 26.99 -8.14
C SER A 163 -11.69 28.12 -7.84
N ASP A 164 -10.72 27.84 -6.96
CA ASP A 164 -9.67 28.77 -6.57
C ASP A 164 -8.34 28.25 -7.12
N GLU A 165 -7.93 28.82 -8.26
CA GLU A 165 -6.72 28.48 -9.03
C GLU A 165 -5.42 28.58 -8.20
N ARG A 166 -5.48 29.22 -7.03
CA ARG A 166 -4.36 29.36 -6.09
C ARG A 166 -3.94 28.05 -5.41
N PHE A 167 -4.83 27.04 -5.37
CA PHE A 167 -4.54 25.76 -4.70
C PHE A 167 -4.00 24.66 -5.64
N TRP A 168 -3.76 24.99 -6.92
CA TRP A 168 -3.14 24.07 -7.88
C TRP A 168 -1.84 24.61 -8.49
N PRO A 169 -0.68 24.49 -7.82
CA PRO A 169 0.57 25.01 -8.36
C PRO A 169 1.40 23.98 -9.14
N ILE A 170 0.84 22.87 -9.65
CA ILE A 170 1.69 21.83 -10.30
C ILE A 170 1.16 21.25 -11.63
N ALA A 171 -0.02 21.60 -12.14
CA ALA A 171 -0.38 21.12 -13.49
C ALA A 171 -1.23 22.01 -14.41
N THR A 172 -1.61 23.24 -14.02
CA THR A 172 -2.36 24.13 -14.94
C THR A 172 -1.84 25.57 -15.02
N HIS A 173 -0.75 25.92 -14.32
CA HIS A 173 -0.08 27.22 -14.47
C HIS A 173 1.21 27.16 -15.29
N LEU A 174 1.15 26.53 -16.46
CA LEU A 174 1.98 26.95 -17.58
C LEU A 174 1.19 28.00 -18.36
N SER A 175 1.00 29.19 -17.76
CA SER A 175 0.57 30.37 -18.52
C SER A 175 1.77 30.87 -19.34
N GLU A 176 1.76 30.40 -20.59
CA GLU A 176 2.31 30.86 -21.88
C GLU A 176 3.49 31.85 -22.00
N ARG A 177 3.84 32.70 -21.01
CA ARG A 177 4.93 33.69 -21.18
C ARG A 177 6.24 33.35 -20.46
N HIS A 178 6.18 32.75 -19.26
CA HIS A 178 7.39 32.26 -18.56
C HIS A 178 7.71 30.79 -18.86
N ALA A 179 6.73 30.07 -19.43
CA ALA A 179 6.89 28.71 -19.91
C ALA A 179 7.88 28.63 -21.08
N ARG A 180 7.95 29.64 -21.97
CA ARG A 180 8.86 29.62 -23.12
C ARG A 180 10.33 29.61 -22.72
N SER A 181 10.76 30.47 -21.80
CA SER A 181 12.19 30.57 -21.45
C SER A 181 12.71 29.38 -20.64
N THR A 182 11.87 28.82 -19.76
CA THR A 182 12.23 27.65 -18.94
C THR A 182 12.13 26.35 -19.73
N TRP A 183 11.16 26.24 -20.64
CA TRP A 183 11.08 25.16 -21.63
C TRP A 183 12.24 25.23 -22.63
N GLU A 184 12.60 26.41 -23.13
CA GLU A 184 13.75 26.60 -24.03
C GLU A 184 15.06 26.24 -23.34
N GLN A 185 15.25 26.60 -22.06
CA GLN A 185 16.45 26.25 -21.27
C GLN A 185 16.52 24.76 -20.89
N TRP A 186 15.39 24.11 -20.66
CA TRP A 186 15.33 22.67 -20.39
C TRP A 186 15.47 21.88 -21.71
N ALA A 187 14.74 22.24 -22.76
CA ALA A 187 14.82 21.65 -24.09
C ALA A 187 16.19 21.86 -24.75
N SER A 188 16.86 23.00 -24.55
CA SER A 188 18.25 23.21 -25.02
C SER A 188 19.28 22.33 -24.30
N ARG A 189 18.96 21.87 -23.07
CA ARG A 189 19.81 20.98 -22.28
C ARG A 189 19.49 19.49 -22.51
N THR A 190 18.31 19.17 -23.03
CA THR A 190 17.83 17.78 -23.24
C THR A 190 17.56 17.42 -24.70
N ALA A 191 17.87 18.31 -25.65
CA ALA A 191 17.73 18.08 -27.09
C ALA A 191 18.70 17.00 -27.62
N GLY A 192 18.33 15.74 -27.38
CA GLY A 192 18.64 14.60 -28.25
C GLY A 192 17.46 14.33 -29.23
N PRO A 193 17.60 13.36 -30.16
CA PRO A 193 17.21 13.47 -31.57
C PRO A 193 15.71 13.24 -31.88
N TRP A 194 14.80 13.82 -31.11
CA TRP A 194 13.36 13.72 -31.41
C TRP A 194 12.79 15.11 -31.70
N GLY A 195 13.06 15.57 -32.92
CA GLY A 195 12.54 16.80 -33.48
C GLY A 195 11.04 16.71 -33.73
N ILE A 196 10.28 17.50 -32.97
CA ILE A 196 8.91 17.86 -33.31
C ILE A 196 8.81 19.38 -33.11
N SER A 197 8.78 20.13 -34.21
CA SER A 197 8.51 21.56 -34.19
C SER A 197 6.99 21.80 -34.12
N PRO A 198 6.48 22.63 -33.19
CA PRO A 198 5.10 23.10 -33.28
C PRO A 198 5.01 24.18 -34.35
N ARG A 199 4.07 24.01 -35.30
CA ARG A 199 3.70 25.05 -36.28
C ARG A 199 3.16 26.29 -35.58
N SER A 200 3.50 27.43 -36.19
CA SER A 200 3.12 28.82 -35.90
C SER A 200 1.64 29.03 -35.61
#